data_AF-B9TFL5-F1
#
_entry.id   AF-B9TFL5-F1
#
_cell.length_a   1.000
_cell.length_b   1.000
_cell.length_c   1.000
_cell.angle_alpha   90.00
_cell.angle_beta   90.00
_cell.angle_gamma   90.00
#
_symmetry.space_group_name_H-M   'P 1'
#
loop_
_entity.id
_entity.type
_entity.pdbx_description
1 polymer ?
#
loop_
_entity_poly.entity_id
_entity_poly.type
_entity_poly.pdbx_seq_one_letter_code
_entity_poly.pdbx_strand_id
1 'polypeptide(L)'
;MEPQRHAGAPSRAIQFRRLLGQPGRHRIRPGRRAGRRSAPGPGRHLPRRIRQHNRAPMSDGDTMKQSFDARRGNARRGFLKTATVAGLALSGPARALAAAVPDPWQAADRIAQRLANPVKFRKADYVVTDFGAAPCKLVPVKAWVSFEDQADLPTPAPGAKDCYAAIRAAIEKCHAEGGGRVVIPKGDWYCAGPIVLLSNVNVHLASGAHVYFSNDPADYAKYGDVDCGQNGKLVVSRWQSNDCLNFSSMIYAHNQDNIALTGDDWTAILDGQGGVPFPGRADCWWTWKGKNATINSVAQDKSPNYVPGKLAQNQVNELNPKSLAEVAPNLPEAKRLLIQGEGDKWRADDAYLPALSEAGVPLEKRVFGLGHYLRPPMIQLIGCTNVLLEAT
;
A
#
# COMPACT_ATOMS: atom_id res chain seq x y z
N MET A 1 -28.90 44.37 -46.47
CA MET A 1 -27.87 43.36 -46.77
C MET A 1 -27.43 42.77 -45.45
N GLU A 2 -27.82 41.52 -45.22
CA GLU A 2 -27.32 40.62 -44.17
C GLU A 2 -25.91 40.13 -44.55
N PRO A 3 -25.13 39.53 -43.62
CA PRO A 3 -25.13 38.05 -43.65
C PRO A 3 -24.95 37.32 -42.30
N GLN A 4 -25.78 36.29 -42.17
CA GLN A 4 -25.49 34.88 -41.90
C GLN A 4 -25.02 34.41 -40.50
N ARG A 5 -25.96 33.69 -39.87
CA ARG A 5 -25.78 32.72 -38.78
C ARG A 5 -25.45 31.34 -39.36
N HIS A 6 -24.56 30.60 -38.71
CA HIS A 6 -24.45 29.14 -38.85
C HIS A 6 -24.87 28.45 -37.54
N ALA A 7 -25.90 27.62 -37.64
CA ALA A 7 -26.36 26.70 -36.60
C ALA A 7 -25.78 25.30 -36.86
N GLY A 8 -25.15 24.71 -35.84
CA GLY A 8 -24.71 23.32 -35.83
C GLY A 8 -25.77 22.40 -35.20
N ALA A 9 -26.04 21.27 -35.85
CA ALA A 9 -26.98 20.23 -35.42
C ALA A 9 -26.44 19.38 -34.24
N PRO A 10 -27.32 18.75 -33.44
CA PRO A 10 -26.94 18.08 -32.19
C PRO A 10 -26.44 16.64 -32.40
N SER A 11 -25.38 16.28 -31.66
CA SER A 11 -24.85 14.92 -31.62
C SER A 11 -25.67 14.04 -30.67
N ARG A 12 -26.00 12.84 -31.14
CA ARG A 12 -26.87 11.85 -30.50
C ARG A 12 -26.20 11.21 -29.28
N ALA A 13 -26.95 11.15 -28.17
CA ALA A 13 -26.64 10.32 -27.02
C ALA A 13 -26.80 8.83 -27.39
N ILE A 14 -25.81 8.01 -27.03
CA ILE A 14 -25.93 6.55 -27.01
C ILE A 14 -25.57 6.09 -25.59
N GLN A 15 -26.59 5.75 -24.81
CA GLN A 15 -26.49 4.85 -23.67
C GLN A 15 -26.17 3.44 -24.17
N PHE A 16 -25.27 2.70 -23.52
CA PHE A 16 -25.41 1.24 -23.51
C PHE A 16 -25.02 0.61 -22.16
N ARG A 17 -25.84 -0.38 -21.86
CA ARG A 17 -26.10 -1.08 -20.60
C ARG A 17 -25.22 -2.34 -20.52
N ARG A 18 -24.87 -2.70 -19.28
CA ARG A 18 -24.51 -4.02 -18.72
C ARG A 18 -24.94 -5.23 -19.58
N LEU A 19 -24.06 -6.23 -19.74
CA LEU A 19 -24.46 -7.62 -20.03
C LEU A 19 -23.43 -8.64 -19.52
N LEU A 20 -23.94 -9.55 -18.68
CA LEU A 20 -23.30 -10.79 -18.21
C LEU A 20 -23.68 -11.94 -19.17
N GLY A 21 -22.70 -12.79 -19.52
CA GLY A 21 -22.81 -14.26 -19.52
C GLY A 21 -23.40 -15.03 -20.73
N GLN A 22 -22.64 -16.07 -21.13
CA GLN A 22 -23.02 -17.38 -21.73
C GLN A 22 -22.95 -17.54 -23.27
N PRO A 23 -22.67 -18.76 -23.80
CA PRO A 23 -21.52 -19.02 -24.67
C PRO A 23 -21.87 -19.51 -26.08
N GLY A 24 -21.01 -19.21 -27.06
CA GLY A 24 -21.22 -19.57 -28.46
C GLY A 24 -19.97 -20.18 -29.11
N ARG A 25 -20.11 -21.41 -29.60
CA ARG A 25 -19.12 -22.19 -30.35
C ARG A 25 -18.66 -21.48 -31.62
N HIS A 26 -17.36 -21.46 -31.91
CA HIS A 26 -16.85 -21.13 -33.25
C HIS A 26 -15.98 -22.23 -33.86
N ARG A 27 -16.43 -22.67 -35.05
CA ARG A 27 -15.75 -23.53 -36.01
C ARG A 27 -14.56 -22.81 -36.64
N ILE A 28 -13.46 -23.52 -36.79
CA ILE A 28 -12.26 -23.11 -37.54
C ILE A 28 -12.45 -23.47 -39.03
N ARG A 29 -12.11 -22.54 -39.93
CA ARG A 29 -11.79 -22.82 -41.35
C ARG A 29 -10.37 -22.30 -41.67
N PRO A 30 -9.58 -22.99 -42.51
CA PRO A 30 -8.17 -22.69 -42.70
C PRO A 30 -7.91 -21.79 -43.92
N GLY A 31 -6.98 -20.84 -43.76
CA GLY A 31 -6.45 -20.00 -44.84
C GLY A 31 -5.00 -20.36 -45.16
N ARG A 32 -4.75 -20.70 -46.43
CA ARG A 32 -3.44 -21.02 -47.04
C ARG A 32 -2.47 -19.85 -46.96
N ARG A 33 -1.16 -20.13 -46.78
CA ARG A 33 -0.08 -19.23 -47.22
C ARG A 33 1.01 -20.02 -47.95
N ALA A 34 1.41 -19.43 -49.07
CA ALA A 34 2.41 -19.90 -50.01
C ALA A 34 3.83 -19.79 -49.43
N GLY A 35 4.70 -20.72 -49.85
CA GLY A 35 6.06 -20.84 -49.36
C GLY A 35 7.07 -19.92 -50.04
N ARG A 36 8.23 -19.81 -49.40
CA ARG A 36 9.54 -19.65 -50.05
C ARG A 36 10.56 -20.48 -49.26
N ARG A 37 11.36 -21.24 -50.01
CA ARG A 37 12.41 -22.15 -49.54
C ARG A 37 13.70 -21.38 -49.28
N SER A 38 14.47 -21.80 -48.28
CA SER A 38 15.94 -21.83 -48.29
C SER A 38 16.41 -22.87 -47.25
N ALA A 39 17.44 -23.64 -47.57
CA ALA A 39 18.03 -24.75 -46.80
C ALA A 39 19.58 -24.64 -46.93
N PRO A 40 20.43 -25.47 -46.28
CA PRO A 40 20.36 -26.15 -44.97
C PRO A 40 21.69 -26.09 -44.14
N GLY A 41 21.63 -26.58 -42.89
CA GLY A 41 22.72 -27.36 -42.24
C GLY A 41 23.31 -26.81 -40.92
N PRO A 42 23.96 -27.63 -40.07
CA PRO A 42 23.74 -29.04 -39.74
C PRO A 42 23.43 -29.26 -38.24
N GLY A 43 22.95 -30.46 -37.91
CA GLY A 43 22.29 -30.77 -36.63
C GLY A 43 23.19 -31.14 -35.45
N ARG A 44 22.53 -31.30 -34.30
CA ARG A 44 22.91 -32.18 -33.19
C ARG A 44 21.64 -32.65 -32.47
N HIS A 45 21.40 -33.96 -32.52
CA HIS A 45 20.34 -34.69 -31.82
C HIS A 45 20.73 -34.96 -30.36
N LEU A 46 19.79 -34.78 -29.42
CA LEU A 46 19.72 -35.52 -28.15
C LEU A 46 18.23 -35.76 -27.79
N PRO A 47 17.82 -36.97 -27.34
CA PRO A 47 16.41 -37.35 -27.24
C PRO A 47 15.78 -37.04 -25.86
N ARG A 48 14.57 -36.48 -25.85
CA ARG A 48 13.69 -36.44 -24.67
C ARG A 48 12.68 -37.59 -24.74
N ARG A 49 12.72 -38.49 -23.75
CA ARG A 49 11.71 -39.53 -23.53
C ARG A 49 10.43 -38.91 -22.98
N ILE A 50 9.33 -39.13 -23.69
CA ILE A 50 7.96 -38.88 -23.24
C ILE A 50 7.44 -40.18 -22.64
N ARG A 51 6.97 -40.17 -21.39
CA ARG A 51 6.12 -41.23 -20.82
C ARG A 51 4.67 -40.76 -20.87
N GLN A 52 3.89 -41.43 -21.72
CA GLN A 52 2.44 -41.42 -21.70
C GLN A 52 1.96 -42.38 -20.59
N HIS A 53 0.98 -41.96 -19.80
CA HIS A 53 0.03 -42.87 -19.17
C HIS A 53 -1.39 -42.40 -19.51
N ASN A 54 -2.24 -43.38 -19.81
CA ASN A 54 -3.56 -43.27 -20.42
C ASN A 54 -4.60 -43.89 -19.48
N ARG A 55 -5.86 -43.42 -19.61
CA ARG A 55 -7.16 -43.97 -19.13
C ARG A 55 -7.58 -43.63 -17.68
N ALA A 56 -8.85 -43.37 -17.33
CA ALA A 56 -10.15 -43.23 -18.02
C ALA A 56 -11.21 -42.69 -16.98
N PRO A 57 -12.45 -42.31 -17.37
CA PRO A 57 -13.30 -41.34 -16.65
C PRO A 57 -14.52 -41.95 -15.91
N MET A 58 -15.13 -41.18 -15.02
CA MET A 58 -16.47 -41.33 -14.40
C MET A 58 -16.80 -40.01 -13.65
N SER A 59 -18.01 -39.52 -13.41
CA SER A 59 -19.36 -39.53 -14.02
C SER A 59 -20.15 -38.44 -13.27
N ASP A 60 -21.17 -37.85 -13.90
CA ASP A 60 -22.05 -36.78 -13.39
C ASP A 60 -22.77 -37.12 -12.07
N GLY A 61 -23.13 -36.08 -11.29
CA GLY A 61 -24.15 -36.18 -10.23
C GLY A 61 -24.14 -35.11 -9.14
N ASP A 62 -25.01 -34.12 -9.31
CA ASP A 62 -25.83 -33.42 -8.30
C ASP A 62 -25.28 -32.32 -7.35
N THR A 63 -25.82 -31.14 -7.64
CA THR A 63 -26.01 -29.92 -6.87
C THR A 63 -26.52 -30.13 -5.44
N MET A 64 -25.87 -29.54 -4.43
CA MET A 64 -26.59 -28.98 -3.27
C MET A 64 -25.77 -27.91 -2.53
N LYS A 65 -26.38 -26.73 -2.36
CA LYS A 65 -25.94 -25.65 -1.46
C LYS A 65 -25.84 -26.19 -0.03
N GLN A 66 -24.73 -25.94 0.66
CA GLN A 66 -24.68 -26.04 2.13
C GLN A 66 -24.14 -24.75 2.74
N SER A 67 -25.04 -24.12 3.49
CA SER A 67 -24.81 -23.12 4.50
C SER A 67 -23.74 -23.60 5.49
N PHE A 68 -22.73 -22.76 5.75
CA PHE A 68 -21.71 -23.04 6.76
C PHE A 68 -22.29 -22.77 8.15
N ASP A 69 -22.63 -23.85 8.85
CA ASP A 69 -22.98 -23.81 10.27
C ASP A 69 -21.72 -24.08 11.11
N ALA A 70 -21.31 -23.07 11.89
CA ALA A 70 -20.11 -23.08 12.72
C ALA A 70 -20.30 -23.97 13.95
N ARG A 71 -20.40 -25.30 13.77
CA ARG A 71 -20.58 -26.24 14.89
C ARG A 71 -20.00 -27.63 14.66
N ARG A 72 -18.85 -27.76 13.98
CA ARG A 72 -18.14 -29.05 13.81
C ARG A 72 -16.62 -28.99 14.03
N GLY A 73 -16.14 -28.15 14.95
CA GLY A 73 -14.72 -28.08 15.32
C GLY A 73 -14.30 -28.84 16.58
N ASN A 74 -15.21 -29.12 17.52
CA ASN A 74 -14.81 -29.47 18.91
C ASN A 74 -14.82 -30.97 19.27
N ALA A 75 -15.00 -31.90 18.33
CA ALA A 75 -15.18 -33.32 18.65
C ALA A 75 -13.94 -34.22 18.41
N ARG A 76 -12.73 -33.67 18.29
CA ARG A 76 -11.51 -34.47 18.03
C ARG A 76 -10.33 -34.17 18.94
N ARG A 77 -10.52 -33.88 20.23
CA ARG A 77 -9.36 -33.72 21.16
C ARG A 77 -9.70 -34.21 22.56
N GLY A 78 -9.50 -35.50 22.79
CA GLY A 78 -9.58 -36.09 24.12
C GLY A 78 -9.06 -37.52 24.13
N PHE A 79 -7.75 -37.71 24.17
CA PHE A 79 -7.16 -38.97 24.61
C PHE A 79 -5.72 -38.75 25.11
N LEU A 80 -5.56 -38.83 26.43
CA LEU A 80 -4.37 -39.17 27.23
C LEU A 80 -4.35 -38.39 28.55
N LYS A 81 -5.17 -38.84 29.50
CA LYS A 81 -4.94 -38.66 30.92
C LYS A 81 -5.33 -39.96 31.62
N THR A 82 -4.34 -40.80 31.93
CA THR A 82 -4.26 -41.64 33.14
C THR A 82 -3.12 -42.65 33.03
N ALA A 83 -2.16 -42.60 33.95
CA ALA A 83 -1.57 -43.74 34.64
C ALA A 83 -0.82 -43.28 35.91
N THR A 84 -0.97 -44.08 36.96
CA THR A 84 -0.77 -43.89 38.42
C THR A 84 0.65 -44.26 38.92
N VAL A 85 1.27 -43.45 39.81
CA VAL A 85 1.53 -43.62 41.27
C VAL A 85 2.64 -44.61 41.70
N ALA A 86 3.67 -44.08 42.42
CA ALA A 86 4.26 -44.55 43.70
C ALA A 86 5.81 -44.55 43.75
N GLY A 87 6.40 -43.86 44.74
CA GLY A 87 7.84 -44.02 45.11
C GLY A 87 8.43 -42.91 46.01
N LEU A 88 8.53 -43.22 47.31
CA LEU A 88 9.32 -42.66 48.45
C LEU A 88 10.01 -41.26 48.41
N ALA A 89 9.58 -40.43 49.37
CA ALA A 89 10.29 -39.65 50.41
C ALA A 89 11.64 -38.90 50.19
N LEU A 90 11.61 -37.63 50.67
CA LEU A 90 12.67 -36.80 51.30
C LEU A 90 13.74 -36.12 50.42
N SER A 91 13.42 -34.92 49.93
CA SER A 91 14.18 -33.67 50.14
C SER A 91 13.48 -32.58 49.33
N GLY A 92 13.02 -31.51 49.97
CA GLY A 92 12.33 -30.44 49.25
C GLY A 92 13.25 -29.75 48.24
N PRO A 93 12.72 -29.43 47.04
CA PRO A 93 13.14 -28.23 46.35
C PRO A 93 11.95 -27.28 46.28
N ALA A 94 12.24 -25.98 46.38
CA ALA A 94 11.29 -24.93 46.07
C ALA A 94 10.57 -25.30 44.77
N ARG A 95 9.27 -25.56 44.87
CA ARG A 95 8.40 -25.75 43.70
C ARG A 95 8.32 -24.38 43.05
N ALA A 96 9.29 -24.08 42.18
CA ALA A 96 9.13 -23.02 41.21
C ALA A 96 7.85 -23.36 40.46
N LEU A 97 6.77 -22.62 40.75
CA LEU A 97 5.58 -22.61 39.92
C LEU A 97 6.06 -22.12 38.57
N ALA A 98 6.45 -23.04 37.69
CA ALA A 98 6.64 -22.74 36.29
C ALA A 98 5.30 -22.18 35.83
N ALA A 99 5.24 -20.86 35.67
CA ALA A 99 4.06 -20.20 35.13
C ALA A 99 3.75 -20.93 33.82
N ALA A 100 2.61 -21.61 33.76
CA ALA A 100 2.20 -22.34 32.58
C ALA A 100 2.25 -21.34 31.41
N VAL A 101 3.05 -21.64 30.40
CA VAL A 101 3.12 -20.83 29.19
C VAL A 101 1.68 -20.74 28.66
N PRO A 102 1.08 -19.54 28.56
CA PRO A 102 -0.30 -19.40 28.13
C PRO A 102 -0.50 -20.10 26.80
N ASP A 103 -1.56 -20.89 26.67
CA ASP A 103 -1.89 -21.56 25.42
C ASP A 103 -1.99 -20.51 24.29
N PRO A 104 -1.13 -20.59 23.26
CA PRO A 104 -1.11 -19.60 22.19
C PRO A 104 -2.45 -19.51 21.45
N TRP A 105 -3.26 -20.57 21.47
CA TRP A 105 -4.59 -20.55 20.84
C TRP A 105 -5.59 -19.71 21.63
N GLN A 106 -5.48 -19.67 22.96
CA GLN A 106 -6.30 -18.75 23.77
C GLN A 106 -5.95 -17.29 23.48
N ALA A 107 -4.69 -16.99 23.13
CA ALA A 107 -4.31 -15.63 22.70
C ALA A 107 -4.96 -15.28 21.35
N ALA A 108 -4.98 -16.21 20.40
CA ALA A 108 -5.68 -16.04 19.13
C ALA A 108 -7.19 -15.82 19.32
N ASP A 109 -7.83 -16.60 20.19
CA ASP A 109 -9.26 -16.44 20.51
C ASP A 109 -9.57 -15.07 21.12
N ARG A 110 -8.72 -14.58 22.04
CA ARG A 110 -8.85 -13.23 22.62
C ARG A 110 -8.71 -12.14 21.57
N ILE A 111 -7.78 -12.30 20.61
CA ILE A 111 -7.62 -11.37 19.50
C ILE A 111 -8.87 -11.38 18.62
N ALA A 112 -9.37 -12.55 18.24
CA ALA A 112 -10.58 -12.69 17.42
C ALA A 112 -11.80 -12.06 18.11
N GLN A 113 -12.00 -12.30 19.41
CA GLN A 113 -13.06 -11.68 20.20
C GLN A 113 -12.92 -10.15 20.26
N ARG A 114 -11.70 -9.64 20.41
CA ARG A 114 -11.45 -8.19 20.38
C ARG A 114 -11.80 -7.59 19.03
N LEU A 115 -11.44 -8.25 17.93
CA LEU A 115 -11.71 -7.81 16.56
C LEU A 115 -13.20 -7.93 16.18
N ALA A 116 -13.94 -8.83 16.84
CA ALA A 116 -15.38 -9.00 16.61
C ALA A 116 -16.21 -7.82 17.14
N ASN A 117 -15.65 -6.96 17.99
CA ASN A 117 -16.33 -5.77 18.48
C ASN A 117 -16.26 -4.67 17.42
N PRO A 118 -17.40 -4.23 16.85
CA PRO A 118 -17.41 -3.14 15.89
C PRO A 118 -16.94 -1.85 16.56
N VAL A 119 -16.13 -1.07 15.85
CA VAL A 119 -15.82 0.31 16.23
C VAL A 119 -17.12 1.11 16.32
N LYS A 120 -17.23 1.95 17.34
CA LYS A 120 -18.42 2.77 17.60
C LYS A 120 -18.01 4.22 17.63
N PHE A 121 -18.79 5.04 16.93
CA PHE A 121 -18.60 6.47 16.86
C PHE A 121 -19.83 7.17 17.41
N ARG A 122 -19.62 8.36 17.98
CA ARG A 122 -20.72 9.26 18.31
C ARG A 122 -21.49 9.61 17.03
N LYS A 123 -22.80 9.73 17.11
CA LYS A 123 -23.65 10.09 15.96
C LYS A 123 -23.60 11.60 15.71
N ALA A 124 -22.49 12.07 15.18
CA ALA A 124 -22.26 13.45 14.80
C ALA A 124 -21.44 13.50 13.50
N ASP A 125 -21.91 14.29 12.53
CA ASP A 125 -21.26 14.45 11.24
C ASP A 125 -20.55 15.80 11.15
N TYR A 126 -19.36 15.79 10.55
CA TYR A 126 -18.52 16.95 10.28
C TYR A 126 -18.24 16.96 8.78
N VAL A 127 -19.04 17.70 8.01
CA VAL A 127 -18.89 17.72 6.56
C VAL A 127 -17.76 18.67 6.18
N VAL A 128 -16.79 18.20 5.40
CA VAL A 128 -15.56 18.97 5.10
C VAL A 128 -15.81 20.32 4.41
N THR A 129 -16.96 20.49 3.74
CA THR A 129 -17.39 21.77 3.14
C THR A 129 -17.64 22.85 4.18
N ASP A 130 -18.08 22.48 5.39
CA ASP A 130 -18.31 23.42 6.49
C ASP A 130 -16.99 23.99 7.05
N PHE A 131 -15.86 23.36 6.68
CA PHE A 131 -14.50 23.76 7.01
C PHE A 131 -13.77 24.40 5.82
N GLY A 132 -14.48 24.67 4.73
CA GLY A 132 -13.94 25.36 3.55
C GLY A 132 -13.29 24.46 2.49
N ALA A 133 -13.50 23.13 2.55
CA ALA A 133 -13.18 22.26 1.42
C ALA A 133 -14.11 22.58 0.24
N ALA A 134 -13.60 22.44 -0.98
CA ALA A 134 -14.40 22.61 -2.19
C ALA A 134 -13.94 21.63 -3.27
N PRO A 135 -14.86 21.11 -4.10
CA PRO A 135 -14.49 20.23 -5.19
C PRO A 135 -13.64 20.96 -6.24
N CYS A 136 -12.79 20.21 -6.93
CA CYS A 136 -11.92 20.71 -7.98
C CYS A 136 -12.35 20.22 -9.36
N LYS A 137 -11.91 20.94 -10.40
CA LYS A 137 -11.98 20.45 -11.77
C LYS A 137 -10.78 19.56 -12.06
N LEU A 138 -10.98 18.57 -12.93
CA LEU A 138 -9.93 17.68 -13.39
C LEU A 138 -9.49 18.05 -14.81
N VAL A 139 -8.21 17.83 -15.09
CA VAL A 139 -7.61 17.93 -16.42
C VAL A 139 -6.89 16.63 -16.75
N PRO A 140 -6.81 16.23 -18.03
CA PRO A 140 -6.01 15.07 -18.41
C PRO A 140 -4.52 15.39 -18.26
N VAL A 141 -3.76 14.42 -17.76
CA VAL A 141 -2.29 14.45 -17.73
C VAL A 141 -1.74 13.11 -18.19
N LYS A 142 -0.69 13.15 -19.00
CA LYS A 142 0.03 11.94 -19.38
C LYS A 142 0.78 11.40 -18.17
N ALA A 143 0.39 10.22 -17.70
CA ALA A 143 0.91 9.61 -16.49
C ALA A 143 1.22 8.13 -16.71
N TRP A 144 2.11 7.59 -15.89
CA TRP A 144 2.38 6.16 -15.87
C TRP A 144 1.21 5.43 -15.23
N VAL A 145 0.75 4.35 -15.87
CA VAL A 145 -0.30 3.44 -15.32
C VAL A 145 0.25 2.04 -15.06
N SER A 146 1.42 1.74 -15.61
CA SER A 146 2.21 0.55 -15.34
C SER A 146 3.71 0.90 -15.42
N PHE A 147 4.59 -0.10 -15.36
CA PHE A 147 6.02 0.10 -15.57
C PHE A 147 6.36 0.50 -17.02
N GLU A 148 5.47 0.20 -17.97
CA GLU A 148 5.74 0.33 -19.41
C GLU A 148 4.76 1.29 -20.10
N ASP A 149 3.56 1.43 -19.55
CA ASP A 149 2.47 2.14 -20.20
C ASP A 149 2.20 3.49 -19.57
N GLN A 150 1.88 4.45 -20.45
CA GLN A 150 1.33 5.73 -20.05
C GLN A 150 -0.05 5.92 -20.65
N ALA A 151 -0.96 6.45 -19.85
CA ALA A 151 -2.30 6.87 -20.29
C ALA A 151 -2.56 8.31 -19.86
N ASP A 152 -3.60 8.91 -20.43
CA ASP A 152 -4.12 10.17 -19.92
C ASP A 152 -4.96 9.84 -18.68
N LEU A 153 -4.52 10.31 -17.52
CA LEU A 153 -5.24 10.19 -16.26
C LEU A 153 -5.85 11.53 -15.86
N PRO A 154 -6.99 11.53 -15.15
CA PRO A 154 -7.48 12.74 -14.51
C PRO A 154 -6.51 13.19 -13.40
N THR A 155 -6.27 14.49 -13.32
CA THR A 155 -5.57 15.12 -12.20
C THR A 155 -6.24 16.45 -11.86
N PRO A 156 -6.19 16.91 -10.60
CA PRO A 156 -6.64 18.26 -10.24
C PRO A 156 -6.03 19.32 -11.14
N ALA A 157 -6.87 20.23 -11.63
CA ALA A 157 -6.43 21.36 -12.45
C ALA A 157 -5.45 22.25 -11.67
N PRO A 158 -4.50 22.92 -12.35
CA PRO A 158 -3.64 23.92 -11.70
C PRO A 158 -4.47 24.96 -10.94
N GLY A 159 -4.07 25.24 -9.69
CA GLY A 159 -4.81 26.16 -8.81
C GLY A 159 -6.06 25.56 -8.14
N ALA A 160 -6.28 24.24 -8.23
CA ALA A 160 -7.30 23.55 -7.45
C ALA A 160 -7.21 23.89 -5.96
N LYS A 161 -8.38 24.03 -5.31
CA LYS A 161 -8.46 24.30 -3.87
C LYS A 161 -7.86 23.13 -3.11
N ASP A 162 -6.76 23.37 -2.42
CA ASP A 162 -6.23 22.42 -1.44
C ASP A 162 -7.19 22.28 -0.26
N CYS A 163 -7.68 21.05 -0.06
CA CYS A 163 -8.61 20.67 0.99
C CYS A 163 -7.91 20.17 2.26
N TYR A 164 -6.58 20.04 2.29
CA TYR A 164 -5.84 19.53 3.45
C TYR A 164 -6.23 20.27 4.74
N ALA A 165 -6.19 21.61 4.72
CA ALA A 165 -6.49 22.41 5.91
C ALA A 165 -7.95 22.23 6.40
N ALA A 166 -8.90 22.07 5.48
CA ALA A 166 -10.31 21.87 5.79
C ALA A 166 -10.57 20.47 6.36
N ILE A 167 -9.99 19.43 5.75
CA ILE A 167 -10.10 18.05 6.23
C ILE A 167 -9.46 17.92 7.62
N ARG A 168 -8.27 18.49 7.83
CA ARG A 168 -7.60 18.52 9.13
C ARG A 168 -8.47 19.20 10.19
N ALA A 169 -9.02 20.37 9.88
CA ALA A 169 -9.88 21.10 10.82
C ALA A 169 -11.16 20.32 11.19
N ALA A 170 -11.76 19.62 10.21
CA ALA A 170 -12.92 18.77 10.46
C ALA A 170 -12.57 17.60 11.38
N ILE A 171 -11.43 16.94 11.16
CA ILE A 171 -10.92 15.85 12.01
C ILE A 171 -10.60 16.33 13.42
N GLU A 172 -9.89 17.44 13.55
CA GLU A 172 -9.54 18.02 14.86
C GLU A 172 -10.79 18.40 15.66
N LYS A 173 -11.78 19.03 15.02
CA LYS A 173 -13.04 19.37 15.69
C LYS A 173 -13.84 18.12 16.07
N CYS A 174 -13.93 17.14 15.16
CA CYS A 174 -14.61 15.87 15.41
C CYS A 174 -13.99 15.15 16.62
N HIS A 175 -12.65 15.05 16.66
CA HIS A 175 -11.92 14.46 17.77
C HIS A 175 -12.13 15.23 19.09
N ALA A 176 -11.99 16.56 19.07
CA ALA A 176 -12.12 17.41 20.25
C ALA A 176 -13.52 17.35 20.88
N GLU A 177 -14.56 17.06 20.09
CA GLU A 177 -15.95 16.94 20.55
C GLU A 177 -16.33 15.49 20.93
N GLY A 178 -15.34 14.62 21.15
CA GLY A 178 -15.54 13.25 21.60
C GLY A 178 -15.77 12.24 20.47
N GLY A 179 -15.39 12.60 19.25
CA GLY A 179 -15.46 11.75 18.07
C GLY A 179 -16.75 11.87 17.27
N GLY A 180 -16.83 11.08 16.19
CA GLY A 180 -17.90 11.13 15.21
C GLY A 180 -17.42 10.75 13.82
N ARG A 181 -18.11 11.27 12.81
CA ARG A 181 -17.84 10.99 11.40
C ARG A 181 -17.49 12.27 10.65
N VAL A 182 -16.30 12.31 10.05
CA VAL A 182 -15.90 13.37 9.11
C VAL A 182 -16.32 12.93 7.71
N VAL A 183 -17.21 13.68 7.07
CA VAL A 183 -17.83 13.28 5.80
C VAL A 183 -17.20 14.05 4.65
N ILE A 184 -16.64 13.31 3.69
CA ILE A 184 -16.25 13.82 2.37
C ILE A 184 -17.39 13.51 1.40
N PRO A 185 -18.19 14.52 0.99
CA PRO A 185 -19.35 14.27 0.14
C PRO A 185 -18.93 13.96 -1.31
N LYS A 186 -19.90 13.58 -2.13
CA LYS A 186 -19.71 13.38 -3.57
C LYS A 186 -18.97 14.55 -4.23
N GLY A 187 -17.95 14.24 -5.03
CA GLY A 187 -17.16 15.23 -5.76
C GLY A 187 -15.69 14.83 -5.89
N ASP A 188 -14.93 15.61 -6.65
CA ASP A 188 -13.49 15.45 -6.82
C ASP A 188 -12.75 16.42 -5.87
N TRP A 189 -11.92 15.90 -4.97
CA TRP A 189 -11.31 16.68 -3.89
C TRP A 189 -9.79 16.63 -3.99
N TYR A 190 -9.12 17.78 -4.10
CA TYR A 190 -7.67 17.84 -4.07
C TYR A 190 -7.15 17.97 -2.63
N CYS A 191 -6.20 17.12 -2.22
CA CYS A 191 -5.58 17.15 -0.89
C CYS A 191 -4.06 17.22 -1.00
N ALA A 192 -3.47 18.37 -0.69
CA ALA A 192 -2.02 18.61 -0.70
C ALA A 192 -1.37 18.33 0.66
N GLY A 193 -1.57 17.12 1.16
CA GLY A 193 -1.04 16.67 2.44
C GLY A 193 -1.71 15.39 2.93
N PRO A 194 -1.28 14.88 4.09
CA PRO A 194 -1.85 13.66 4.67
C PRO A 194 -3.22 13.91 5.31
N ILE A 195 -4.14 12.96 5.19
CA ILE A 195 -5.31 12.87 6.07
C ILE A 195 -4.87 12.11 7.32
N VAL A 196 -4.59 12.85 8.40
CA VAL A 196 -4.17 12.28 9.68
C VAL A 196 -5.40 11.93 10.51
N LEU A 197 -5.65 10.64 10.74
CA LEU A 197 -6.75 10.18 11.58
C LEU A 197 -6.42 10.41 13.05
N LEU A 198 -7.42 10.82 13.83
CA LEU A 198 -7.34 10.97 15.28
C LEU A 198 -8.32 10.03 15.97
N SER A 199 -8.08 9.76 17.25
CA SER A 199 -8.88 8.81 18.03
C SER A 199 -10.37 9.17 18.02
N ASN A 200 -11.24 8.16 17.94
CA ASN A 200 -12.70 8.31 17.84
C ASN A 200 -13.21 9.01 16.57
N VAL A 201 -12.41 9.08 15.50
CA VAL A 201 -12.83 9.67 14.22
C VAL A 201 -13.00 8.59 13.15
N ASN A 202 -14.15 8.61 12.48
CA ASN A 202 -14.38 7.93 11.21
C ASN A 202 -14.28 8.93 10.05
N VAL A 203 -13.25 8.86 9.22
CA VAL A 203 -13.25 9.58 7.93
C VAL A 203 -14.04 8.76 6.93
N HIS A 204 -15.12 9.33 6.41
CA HIS A 204 -16.11 8.64 5.59
C HIS A 204 -16.26 9.32 4.24
N LEU A 205 -16.05 8.54 3.18
CA LEU A 205 -16.26 8.97 1.79
C LEU A 205 -17.67 8.57 1.35
N ALA A 206 -18.48 9.57 1.02
CA ALA A 206 -19.80 9.32 0.46
C ALA A 206 -19.72 8.71 -0.96
N SER A 207 -20.81 8.11 -1.43
CA SER A 207 -20.90 7.59 -2.80
C SER A 207 -20.53 8.68 -3.83
N GLY A 208 -19.56 8.38 -4.68
CA GLY A 208 -19.00 9.28 -5.69
C GLY A 208 -18.02 10.33 -5.16
N ALA A 209 -17.49 10.18 -3.95
CA ALA A 209 -16.37 11.00 -3.46
C ALA A 209 -15.04 10.44 -4.01
N HIS A 210 -14.23 11.28 -4.65
CA HIS A 210 -12.91 10.94 -5.17
C HIS A 210 -11.88 11.91 -4.60
N VAL A 211 -11.01 11.44 -3.71
CA VAL A 211 -9.93 12.26 -3.15
C VAL A 211 -8.66 12.02 -3.96
N TYR A 212 -8.21 13.06 -4.65
CA TYR A 212 -6.94 13.12 -5.36
C TYR A 212 -5.87 13.69 -4.45
N PHE A 213 -4.95 12.83 -4.00
CA PHE A 213 -3.80 13.25 -3.24
C PHE A 213 -2.78 13.94 -4.14
N SER A 214 -2.10 14.96 -3.59
CA SER A 214 -0.98 15.58 -4.29
C SER A 214 0.09 14.58 -4.65
N ASN A 215 0.63 14.73 -5.85
CA ASN A 215 1.78 13.96 -6.28
C ASN A 215 3.11 14.66 -5.94
N ASP A 216 3.13 15.85 -5.33
CA ASP A 216 4.37 16.53 -4.92
C ASP A 216 4.92 15.97 -3.58
N PRO A 217 6.16 15.43 -3.54
CA PRO A 217 6.78 14.99 -2.30
C PRO A 217 6.87 16.05 -1.21
N ALA A 218 6.98 17.33 -1.58
CA ALA A 218 7.05 18.42 -0.62
C ALA A 218 5.80 18.50 0.26
N ASP A 219 4.63 18.14 -0.26
CA ASP A 219 3.37 18.19 0.49
C ASP A 219 3.34 17.20 1.67
N TYR A 220 4.12 16.12 1.60
CA TYR A 220 4.23 15.11 2.64
C TYR A 220 5.37 15.35 3.64
N ALA A 221 6.11 16.45 3.45
CA ALA A 221 7.18 16.91 4.36
C ALA A 221 6.86 18.29 4.98
N LYS A 222 5.62 18.77 4.87
CA LYS A 222 5.17 20.07 5.40
C LYS A 222 4.60 20.01 6.81
N TYR A 223 3.97 18.89 7.17
CA TYR A 223 3.04 18.84 8.30
C TYR A 223 3.35 17.75 9.33
N GLY A 224 4.49 17.06 9.21
CA GLY A 224 4.88 16.07 10.21
C GLY A 224 5.22 16.67 11.57
N ASP A 225 5.13 15.83 12.60
CA ASP A 225 5.34 16.23 14.00
C ASP A 225 6.83 16.43 14.35
N VAL A 226 7.75 15.92 13.53
CA VAL A 226 9.19 15.99 13.79
C VAL A 226 9.87 16.90 12.77
N ASP A 227 10.38 18.04 13.25
CA ASP A 227 11.16 18.96 12.42
C ASP A 227 12.57 18.41 12.17
N CYS A 228 12.84 18.01 10.93
CA CYS A 228 14.12 17.45 10.50
C CYS A 228 14.95 18.46 9.68
N GLY A 229 14.69 19.76 9.82
CA GLY A 229 15.43 20.82 9.13
C GLY A 229 15.28 20.75 7.61
N GLN A 230 16.40 20.62 6.89
CA GLN A 230 16.41 20.58 5.42
C GLN A 230 15.64 19.40 4.83
N ASN A 231 15.46 18.32 5.60
CA ASN A 231 14.72 17.14 5.20
C ASN A 231 13.19 17.32 5.32
N GLY A 232 12.73 18.41 5.94
CA GLY A 232 11.33 18.78 6.14
C GLY A 232 10.76 18.33 7.50
N LYS A 233 9.45 18.55 7.67
CA LYS A 233 8.67 18.11 8.82
C LYS A 233 8.10 16.71 8.54
N LEU A 234 8.67 15.71 9.20
CA LEU A 234 8.48 14.29 8.93
C LEU A 234 7.67 13.60 10.04
N VAL A 235 7.24 12.37 9.77
CA VAL A 235 6.53 11.53 10.74
C VAL A 235 7.29 10.23 10.99
N VAL A 236 6.97 9.56 12.10
CA VAL A 236 7.37 8.17 12.31
C VAL A 236 6.70 7.32 11.23
N SER A 237 7.54 6.69 10.41
CA SER A 237 7.12 5.83 9.31
C SER A 237 7.89 4.51 9.35
N ARG A 238 7.53 3.62 8.44
CA ARG A 238 8.18 2.33 8.21
C ARG A 238 8.32 2.09 6.72
N TRP A 239 9.56 1.83 6.30
CA TRP A 239 9.88 1.46 4.92
C TRP A 239 10.48 0.06 4.89
N GLN A 240 9.84 -0.87 4.17
CA GLN A 240 10.22 -2.29 4.10
C GLN A 240 10.64 -2.87 5.47
N SER A 241 9.76 -2.75 6.46
CA SER A 241 9.93 -3.25 7.84
C SER A 241 10.94 -2.51 8.72
N ASN A 242 11.56 -1.43 8.25
CA ASN A 242 12.49 -0.63 9.04
C ASN A 242 11.86 0.73 9.43
N ASP A 243 11.88 1.06 10.72
CA ASP A 243 11.34 2.33 11.22
C ASP A 243 12.28 3.49 10.91
N CYS A 244 11.70 4.62 10.47
CA CYS A 244 12.41 5.83 10.09
C CYS A 244 11.55 7.09 10.29
N LEU A 245 12.19 8.26 10.18
CA LEU A 245 11.52 9.53 9.94
C LEU A 245 11.51 9.79 8.43
N ASN A 246 10.32 9.87 7.84
CA ASN A 246 10.15 10.03 6.39
C ASN A 246 8.88 10.82 6.05
N PHE A 247 8.63 11.03 4.75
CA PHE A 247 7.38 11.58 4.23
C PHE A 247 6.16 10.94 4.90
N SER A 248 5.16 11.76 5.22
CA SER A 248 3.88 11.25 5.71
C SER A 248 3.17 10.38 4.67
N SER A 249 2.41 9.40 5.14
CA SER A 249 1.52 8.61 4.29
C SER A 249 0.26 9.42 3.96
N MET A 250 -0.35 9.18 2.81
CA MET A 250 -1.56 9.90 2.36
C MET A 250 -2.71 9.77 3.38
N ILE A 251 -2.90 8.60 3.95
CA ILE A 251 -3.68 8.38 5.16
C ILE A 251 -2.73 7.93 6.27
N TYR A 252 -2.73 8.64 7.38
CA TYR A 252 -1.78 8.39 8.47
C TYR A 252 -2.48 8.33 9.83
N ALA A 253 -2.02 7.46 10.71
CA ALA A 253 -2.37 7.49 12.13
C ALA A 253 -1.21 6.93 12.96
N HIS A 254 -0.91 7.58 14.08
CA HIS A 254 0.12 7.15 15.01
C HIS A 254 -0.41 7.16 16.45
N ASN A 255 -0.37 6.00 17.10
CA ASN A 255 -0.85 5.78 18.47
C ASN A 255 -2.29 6.27 18.71
N GLN A 256 -3.19 6.02 17.75
CA GLN A 256 -4.60 6.39 17.85
C GLN A 256 -5.48 5.19 18.19
N ASP A 257 -6.59 5.42 18.86
CA ASP A 257 -7.56 4.39 19.22
C ASP A 257 -8.94 4.67 18.61
N ASN A 258 -9.66 3.60 18.24
CA ASN A 258 -11.01 3.67 17.71
C ASN A 258 -11.10 4.60 16.49
N ILE A 259 -10.41 4.23 15.41
CA ILE A 259 -10.35 5.01 14.16
C ILE A 259 -10.99 4.21 13.02
N ALA A 260 -11.60 4.93 12.08
CA ALA A 260 -12.12 4.31 10.87
C ALA A 260 -11.86 5.15 9.61
N LEU A 261 -11.71 4.44 8.50
CA LEU A 261 -11.76 4.97 7.15
C LEU A 261 -12.79 4.14 6.40
N THR A 262 -13.91 4.77 6.03
CA THR A 262 -15.06 4.08 5.44
C THR A 262 -15.49 4.71 4.12
N GLY A 263 -16.12 3.92 3.26
CA GLY A 263 -16.76 4.38 2.03
C GLY A 263 -18.16 3.80 1.88
N ASP A 264 -19.10 4.60 1.36
CA ASP A 264 -20.47 4.13 1.07
C ASP A 264 -20.49 2.98 0.07
N ASP A 265 -19.64 3.04 -0.96
CA ASP A 265 -19.55 2.01 -2.01
C ASP A 265 -18.22 2.10 -2.79
N TRP A 266 -18.08 1.27 -3.82
CA TRP A 266 -16.88 1.21 -4.70
C TRP A 266 -16.57 2.52 -5.47
N THR A 267 -17.48 3.49 -5.49
CA THR A 267 -17.26 4.80 -6.11
C THR A 267 -16.63 5.82 -5.14
N ALA A 268 -16.46 5.45 -3.87
CA ALA A 268 -15.61 6.16 -2.92
C ALA A 268 -14.14 5.82 -3.20
N ILE A 269 -13.39 6.78 -3.72
CA ILE A 269 -12.03 6.56 -4.23
C ILE A 269 -11.03 7.43 -3.47
N LEU A 270 -9.95 6.80 -3.02
CA LEU A 270 -8.72 7.47 -2.64
C LEU A 270 -7.71 7.24 -3.76
N ASP A 271 -7.14 8.31 -4.30
CA ASP A 271 -6.26 8.26 -5.46
C ASP A 271 -4.90 8.89 -5.13
N GLY A 272 -3.88 8.04 -5.09
CA GLY A 272 -2.53 8.45 -4.72
C GLY A 272 -1.74 9.14 -5.83
N GLN A 273 -2.25 9.21 -7.08
CA GLN A 273 -1.57 9.87 -8.20
C GLN A 273 -0.08 9.43 -8.39
N GLY A 274 0.27 8.19 -8.02
CA GLY A 274 1.66 7.75 -7.89
C GLY A 274 2.46 7.72 -9.21
N GLY A 275 1.75 7.54 -10.33
CA GLY A 275 2.33 7.57 -11.67
C GLY A 275 2.31 8.95 -12.33
N VAL A 276 1.71 9.96 -11.69
CA VAL A 276 1.58 11.32 -12.24
C VAL A 276 2.88 12.11 -12.05
N PRO A 277 3.41 12.75 -13.11
CA PRO A 277 4.64 13.52 -13.02
C PRO A 277 4.57 14.65 -12.00
N PHE A 278 5.57 14.76 -11.14
CA PHE A 278 5.73 15.83 -10.15
C PHE A 278 5.63 17.20 -10.83
N PRO A 279 5.12 18.23 -10.12
CA PRO A 279 5.05 19.59 -10.66
C PRO A 279 6.40 20.04 -11.22
N GLY A 280 6.43 20.37 -12.52
CA GLY A 280 7.62 20.84 -13.22
C GLY A 280 8.72 19.78 -13.47
N ARG A 281 8.46 18.49 -13.25
CA ARG A 281 9.46 17.41 -13.46
C ARG A 281 8.84 16.23 -14.18
N ALA A 282 9.65 15.52 -14.95
CA ALA A 282 9.23 14.29 -15.63
C ALA A 282 9.19 13.06 -14.70
N ASP A 283 9.70 13.19 -13.48
CA ASP A 283 9.66 12.13 -12.46
C ASP A 283 8.30 12.03 -11.79
N CYS A 284 7.99 10.85 -11.27
CA CYS A 284 6.83 10.58 -10.42
C CYS A 284 7.28 9.67 -9.28
N TRP A 285 6.42 9.38 -8.31
CA TRP A 285 6.78 8.52 -7.19
C TRP A 285 7.36 7.19 -7.65
N TRP A 286 6.78 6.57 -8.68
CA TRP A 286 7.23 5.26 -9.17
C TRP A 286 8.65 5.27 -9.76
N THR A 287 9.16 6.41 -10.24
CA THR A 287 10.52 6.52 -10.78
C THR A 287 11.57 6.30 -9.70
N TRP A 288 11.27 6.64 -8.43
CA TRP A 288 12.16 6.47 -7.29
C TRP A 288 12.54 5.03 -7.00
N LYS A 289 11.83 4.04 -7.57
CA LYS A 289 12.21 2.63 -7.41
C LYS A 289 13.57 2.30 -8.05
N GLY A 290 13.97 3.03 -9.10
CA GLY A 290 15.32 2.96 -9.66
C GLY A 290 15.70 1.64 -10.34
N LYS A 291 14.76 0.76 -10.68
CA LYS A 291 15.10 -0.54 -11.28
C LYS A 291 15.46 -0.43 -12.77
N ASN A 292 16.63 -0.99 -13.10
CA ASN A 292 16.93 -1.53 -14.42
C ASN A 292 16.25 -2.90 -14.59
N ALA A 293 15.92 -3.26 -15.84
CA ALA A 293 15.39 -4.58 -16.20
C ALA A 293 16.18 -5.69 -15.50
N THR A 294 15.50 -6.54 -14.73
CA THR A 294 16.15 -7.62 -13.98
C THR A 294 16.73 -8.67 -14.94
N ILE A 295 17.86 -9.29 -14.56
CA ILE A 295 18.59 -10.30 -15.35
C ILE A 295 17.81 -11.64 -15.50
N ASN A 296 16.69 -11.79 -14.79
CA ASN A 296 15.87 -13.01 -14.82
C ASN A 296 14.65 -12.84 -15.74
N SER A 297 14.34 -13.86 -16.52
CA SER A 297 13.25 -13.92 -17.51
C SER A 297 11.82 -13.77 -16.97
N VAL A 298 11.64 -13.54 -15.67
CA VAL A 298 10.33 -13.50 -15.00
C VAL A 298 9.91 -12.06 -14.61
N ALA A 299 10.82 -11.09 -14.69
CA ALA A 299 10.51 -9.66 -14.58
C ALA A 299 11.54 -8.89 -15.41
N GLN A 300 11.17 -8.34 -16.56
CA GLN A 300 12.12 -7.66 -17.46
C GLN A 300 11.91 -6.15 -17.51
N ASP A 301 11.20 -5.59 -16.53
CA ASP A 301 10.61 -4.27 -16.71
C ASP A 301 11.47 -3.21 -16.01
N LYS A 302 11.59 -2.04 -16.64
CA LYS A 302 12.29 -0.88 -16.09
C LYS A 302 11.34 -0.04 -15.25
N SER A 303 11.86 0.68 -14.26
CA SER A 303 11.04 1.71 -13.61
C SER A 303 10.67 2.82 -14.60
N PRO A 304 9.48 3.41 -14.48
CA PRO A 304 9.09 4.62 -15.20
C PRO A 304 10.22 5.65 -15.28
N ASN A 305 10.48 6.19 -16.47
CA ASN A 305 11.46 7.26 -16.71
C ASN A 305 12.88 7.01 -16.13
N TYR A 306 13.28 5.74 -15.99
CA TYR A 306 14.60 5.40 -15.45
C TYR A 306 15.72 5.71 -16.44
N VAL A 307 16.77 6.37 -15.93
CA VAL A 307 18.05 6.58 -16.62
C VAL A 307 19.17 6.14 -15.68
N PRO A 308 20.14 5.32 -16.12
CA PRO A 308 21.29 4.96 -15.28
C PRO A 308 21.98 6.19 -14.67
N GLY A 309 22.28 6.14 -13.37
CA GLY A 309 22.91 7.24 -12.63
C GLY A 309 21.94 8.33 -12.16
N LYS A 310 20.66 8.27 -12.54
CA LYS A 310 19.63 9.15 -11.97
C LYS A 310 19.33 8.75 -10.52
N LEU A 311 19.33 9.74 -9.62
CA LEU A 311 19.05 9.50 -8.20
C LEU A 311 17.71 8.79 -8.01
N ALA A 312 17.75 7.72 -7.23
CA ALA A 312 16.65 6.85 -6.87
C ALA A 312 17.06 6.07 -5.61
N GLN A 313 16.13 5.32 -5.00
CA GLN A 313 16.38 4.64 -3.72
C GLN A 313 17.59 3.69 -3.72
N ASN A 314 17.97 3.16 -4.90
CA ASN A 314 19.03 2.18 -5.07
C ASN A 314 20.34 2.77 -5.59
N GLN A 315 20.41 4.10 -5.74
CA GLN A 315 21.64 4.81 -6.07
C GLN A 315 22.26 5.35 -4.80
N VAL A 316 23.60 5.39 -4.78
CA VAL A 316 24.36 6.03 -3.68
C VAL A 316 23.86 7.46 -3.51
N ASN A 317 23.39 7.79 -2.31
CA ASN A 317 22.95 9.12 -1.97
C ASN A 317 24.08 9.84 -1.22
N GLU A 318 24.55 10.95 -1.76
CA GLU A 318 25.65 11.71 -1.17
C GLU A 318 25.29 12.36 0.17
N LEU A 319 24.00 12.47 0.49
CA LEU A 319 23.52 12.89 1.81
C LEU A 319 23.75 11.83 2.90
N ASN A 320 23.92 10.56 2.52
CA ASN A 320 24.21 9.50 3.48
C ASN A 320 25.71 9.51 3.85
N PRO A 321 26.05 9.33 5.14
CA PRO A 321 27.42 9.35 5.65
C PRO A 321 28.39 8.47 4.86
N LYS A 322 29.67 8.83 4.87
CA LYS A 322 30.72 8.05 4.20
C LYS A 322 31.14 6.86 5.05
N SER A 323 30.90 6.91 6.37
CA SER A 323 31.13 5.81 7.30
C SER A 323 29.98 5.66 8.29
N LEU A 324 29.66 4.42 8.62
CA LEU A 324 28.71 4.09 9.68
C LEU A 324 29.23 4.53 11.06
N ALA A 325 30.53 4.82 11.21
CA ALA A 325 31.07 5.40 12.43
C ALA A 325 30.49 6.79 12.75
N GLU A 326 30.04 7.54 11.74
CA GLU A 326 29.44 8.86 11.91
C GLU A 326 28.07 8.79 12.60
N VAL A 327 27.35 7.68 12.43
CA VAL A 327 25.98 7.48 12.94
C VAL A 327 25.87 6.41 14.03
N ALA A 328 26.84 5.49 14.10
CA ALA A 328 26.97 4.44 15.09
C ALA A 328 28.40 4.38 15.69
N PRO A 329 28.88 5.48 16.32
CA PRO A 329 30.26 5.56 16.82
C PRO A 329 30.56 4.52 17.91
N ASN A 330 29.55 4.12 18.67
CA ASN A 330 29.68 3.18 19.79
C ASN A 330 29.69 1.70 19.35
N LEU A 331 29.38 1.40 18.08
CA LEU A 331 29.39 0.04 17.57
C LEU A 331 30.84 -0.41 17.28
N PRO A 332 31.31 -1.60 17.70
CA PRO A 332 32.66 -2.05 17.38
C PRO A 332 32.96 -1.99 15.87
N GLU A 333 34.17 -1.58 15.51
CA GLU A 333 34.56 -1.36 14.11
C GLU A 333 34.31 -2.58 13.22
N ALA A 334 34.66 -3.78 13.70
CA ALA A 334 34.41 -5.02 12.98
C ALA A 334 32.92 -5.22 12.65
N LYS A 335 32.00 -4.84 13.55
CA LYS A 335 30.55 -4.89 13.30
C LYS A 335 30.12 -3.82 12.30
N ARG A 336 30.67 -2.61 12.38
CA ARG A 336 30.38 -1.56 11.39
C ARG A 336 30.78 -1.97 9.98
N LEU A 337 31.98 -2.52 9.82
CA LEU A 337 32.48 -3.00 8.53
C LEU A 337 31.63 -4.16 7.99
N LEU A 338 31.16 -5.06 8.87
CA LEU A 338 30.26 -6.14 8.47
C LEU A 338 28.91 -5.60 7.95
N ILE A 339 28.34 -4.59 8.61
CA ILE A 339 27.05 -3.99 8.20
C ILE A 339 27.21 -3.18 6.91
N GLN A 340 28.27 -2.37 6.80
CA GLN A 340 28.55 -1.58 5.59
C GLN A 340 28.83 -2.47 4.36
N GLY A 341 29.54 -3.58 4.57
CA GLY A 341 30.08 -4.37 3.47
C GLY A 341 31.13 -3.60 2.66
N GLU A 342 31.40 -4.09 1.45
CA GLU A 342 32.40 -3.50 0.54
C GLU A 342 31.80 -2.38 -0.33
N GLY A 343 32.54 -1.28 -0.47
CA GLY A 343 32.18 -0.15 -1.32
C GLY A 343 31.01 0.69 -0.78
N ASP A 344 30.42 1.51 -1.66
CA ASP A 344 29.49 2.57 -1.25
C ASP A 344 28.00 2.17 -1.38
N LYS A 345 27.67 0.96 -1.84
CA LYS A 345 26.28 0.56 -2.11
C LYS A 345 25.37 0.66 -0.89
N TRP A 346 25.91 0.45 0.32
CA TRP A 346 25.16 0.59 1.57
C TRP A 346 24.64 2.02 1.81
N ARG A 347 25.20 3.03 1.12
CA ARG A 347 24.76 4.43 1.17
C ARG A 347 23.61 4.73 0.22
N ALA A 348 23.10 3.76 -0.54
CA ALA A 348 21.82 3.91 -1.22
C ALA A 348 20.69 3.87 -0.18
N ASP A 349 19.66 4.71 -0.30
CA ASP A 349 18.63 4.84 0.75
C ASP A 349 17.96 3.50 1.11
N ASP A 350 17.76 2.61 0.13
CA ASP A 350 17.15 1.29 0.36
C ASP A 350 18.06 0.27 1.07
N ALA A 351 19.38 0.50 1.08
CA ALA A 351 20.34 -0.29 1.85
C ALA A 351 20.74 0.41 3.17
N TYR A 352 20.74 1.75 3.17
CA TYR A 352 21.15 2.57 4.30
C TYR A 352 20.20 2.43 5.48
N LEU A 353 18.88 2.48 5.24
CA LEU A 353 17.90 2.34 6.32
C LEU A 353 17.99 0.96 7.04
N PRO A 354 18.08 -0.18 6.33
CA PRO A 354 18.40 -1.46 6.97
C PRO A 354 19.72 -1.44 7.75
N ALA A 355 20.77 -0.81 7.20
CA ALA A 355 22.06 -0.69 7.89
C ALA A 355 21.96 0.10 9.21
N LEU A 356 21.20 1.19 9.24
CA LEU A 356 20.91 1.93 10.47
C LEU A 356 20.15 1.08 11.49
N SER A 357 19.21 0.25 11.02
CA SER A 357 18.43 -0.64 11.87
C SER A 357 19.28 -1.74 12.49
N GLU A 358 20.11 -2.41 11.69
CA GLU A 358 21.05 -3.44 12.14
C GLU A 358 22.10 -2.86 13.09
N ALA A 359 22.56 -1.62 12.85
CA ALA A 359 23.51 -0.93 13.70
C ALA A 359 22.91 -0.42 15.03
N GLY A 360 21.60 -0.57 15.23
CA GLY A 360 20.92 -0.09 16.43
C GLY A 360 20.87 1.44 16.53
N VAL A 361 20.94 2.16 15.40
CA VAL A 361 20.83 3.62 15.39
C VAL A 361 19.43 4.00 15.87
N PRO A 362 19.27 4.93 16.83
CA PRO A 362 17.94 5.35 17.31
C PRO A 362 17.05 5.92 16.21
N LEU A 363 15.72 5.75 16.34
CA LEU A 363 14.73 6.16 15.34
C LEU A 363 14.85 7.63 14.95
N GLU A 364 15.04 8.51 15.93
CA GLU A 364 15.16 9.95 15.77
C GLU A 364 16.38 10.38 14.93
N LYS A 365 17.33 9.46 14.68
CA LYS A 365 18.50 9.68 13.81
C LYS A 365 18.34 9.04 12.43
N ARG A 366 17.24 8.34 12.16
CA ARG A 366 16.97 7.68 10.86
C ARG A 366 16.14 8.61 9.96
N VAL A 367 16.72 9.74 9.59
CA VAL A 367 16.06 10.84 8.87
C VAL A 367 16.22 10.67 7.35
N PHE A 368 15.10 10.71 6.63
CA PHE A 368 15.04 10.65 5.16
C PHE A 368 14.28 11.85 4.60
N GLY A 369 13.05 11.70 4.08
CA GLY A 369 12.27 12.84 3.59
C GLY A 369 12.91 13.54 2.37
N LEU A 370 12.88 14.88 2.36
CA LEU A 370 13.41 15.67 1.25
C LEU A 370 14.90 15.38 1.03
N GLY A 371 15.29 15.17 -0.23
CA GLY A 371 16.65 14.75 -0.61
C GLY A 371 16.87 13.23 -0.65
N HIS A 372 15.91 12.45 -0.13
CA HIS A 372 15.93 11.00 -0.15
C HIS A 372 14.77 10.43 -0.99
N TYR A 373 14.86 9.14 -1.32
CA TYR A 373 14.02 8.50 -2.35
C TYR A 373 13.20 7.32 -1.81
N LEU A 374 12.94 7.30 -0.50
CA LEU A 374 12.06 6.32 0.14
C LEU A 374 10.61 6.79 0.06
N ARG A 375 9.82 6.16 -0.80
CA ARG A 375 8.37 6.45 -0.92
C ARG A 375 7.60 6.13 0.37
N PRO A 376 6.61 6.94 0.76
CA PRO A 376 5.65 6.54 1.77
C PRO A 376 4.66 5.50 1.21
N PRO A 377 4.08 4.62 2.04
CA PRO A 377 2.89 3.87 1.67
C PRO A 377 1.66 4.82 1.57
N MET A 378 0.58 4.34 0.97
CA MET A 378 -0.66 5.11 0.85
C MET A 378 -1.39 5.23 2.20
N ILE A 379 -1.55 4.12 2.91
CA ILE A 379 -2.20 4.07 4.22
C ILE A 379 -1.21 3.48 5.23
N GLN A 380 -0.96 4.19 6.33
CA GLN A 380 -0.07 3.72 7.39
C GLN A 380 -0.65 4.04 8.77
N LEU A 381 -0.91 2.98 9.53
CA LEU A 381 -1.46 3.04 10.88
C LEU A 381 -0.47 2.36 11.83
N ILE A 382 0.24 3.15 12.64
CA ILE A 382 1.32 2.66 13.51
C ILE A 382 0.86 2.77 14.96
N GLY A 383 0.99 1.68 15.72
CA GLY A 383 0.62 1.66 17.14
C GLY A 383 -0.87 1.92 17.42
N CYS A 384 -1.74 1.80 16.40
CA CYS A 384 -3.15 2.07 16.54
C CYS A 384 -3.94 0.85 17.04
N THR A 385 -5.05 1.09 17.73
CA THR A 385 -5.98 0.05 18.20
C THR A 385 -7.40 0.31 17.72
N ASN A 386 -8.20 -0.76 17.60
CA ASN A 386 -9.61 -0.70 17.19
C ASN A 386 -9.77 0.06 15.87
N VAL A 387 -9.24 -0.53 14.79
CA VAL A 387 -9.18 0.07 13.45
C VAL A 387 -10.20 -0.59 12.54
N LEU A 388 -10.97 0.21 11.80
CA LEU A 388 -11.83 -0.25 10.72
C LEU A 388 -11.42 0.38 9.38
N LEU A 389 -11.21 -0.46 8.37
CA LEU A 389 -11.09 -0.07 6.97
C LEU A 389 -12.20 -0.81 6.20
N GLU A 390 -13.16 -0.08 5.64
CA GLU A 390 -14.34 -0.68 5.02
C GLU A 390 -14.83 0.11 3.80
N ALA A 391 -15.31 -0.60 2.79
CA ALA A 391 -16.14 -0.05 1.72
C ALA A 391 -17.33 -1.00 1.54
N THR A 392 -18.54 -0.46 1.40
CA THR A 392 -19.78 -1.24 1.43
C THR A 392 -20.23 -1.74 0.06
#